data_AF-A0A372E422-F1
#
_entry.id   AF-A0A372E422-F1
#
_cell.length_a   1.000
_cell.length_b   1.000
_cell.length_c   1.000
_cell.angle_alpha   90.00
_cell.angle_beta   90.00
_cell.angle_gamma   90.00
#
_symmetry.space_group_name_H-M   'P 1'
#
loop_
_entity.id
_entity.type
_entity.pdbx_description
1 polymer ?
#
loop_
_entity_poly.entity_id
_entity_poly.type
_entity_poly.pdbx_seq_one_letter_code
_entity_poly.pdbx_strand_id
1 'polypeptide(L)'
;MTRLLTLPLLLLGFAASAQTASAPENQRIGLNRPASNASITTGINAKPTPLYIVDGKVIDAFQLSDISPDQIEAVNVLKGNTAIARYGEKAKDGAILITTKPAKTGR
;
A
#
# COMPACT_ATOMS: atom_id res chain seq x y z
N MET A 1 44.69 61.94 45.10
CA MET A 1 45.42 61.12 46.08
C MET A 1 44.45 60.10 46.65
N THR A 2 44.71 58.81 46.38
CA THR A 2 44.26 57.64 47.17
C THR A 2 42.73 57.45 47.26
N ARG A 3 42.09 56.42 46.70
CA ARG A 3 42.43 55.00 46.85
C ARG A 3 41.88 54.21 45.65
N LEU A 4 42.81 53.58 44.96
CA LEU A 4 42.58 52.55 43.95
C LEU A 4 42.14 51.28 44.71
N LEU A 5 40.87 50.89 44.57
CA LEU A 5 40.30 49.71 45.20
C LEU A 5 40.81 48.46 44.47
N THR A 6 41.74 47.74 45.10
CA THR A 6 42.37 46.52 44.58
C THR A 6 41.37 45.37 44.54
N LEU A 7 40.92 45.02 43.34
CA LEU A 7 40.13 43.82 43.07
C LEU A 7 41.07 42.59 43.07
N PRO A 8 40.92 41.61 43.98
CA PRO A 8 41.73 40.40 43.91
C PRO A 8 41.22 39.50 42.77
N LEU A 9 42.07 39.35 41.76
CA LEU A 9 41.91 38.46 40.61
C LEU A 9 41.92 37.01 41.10
N LEU A 10 40.75 36.38 41.21
CA LEU A 10 40.64 34.95 41.53
C LEU A 10 41.03 34.13 40.28
N LEU A 11 42.30 33.78 40.20
CA LEU A 11 42.84 32.84 39.21
C LEU A 11 42.56 31.40 39.68
N LEU A 12 41.45 30.80 39.23
CA LEU A 12 41.20 29.37 39.37
C LEU A 12 40.53 28.81 38.10
N GLY A 13 41.20 27.87 37.45
CA GLY A 13 40.62 27.05 36.37
C GLY A 13 41.66 26.72 35.29
N PHE A 14 42.57 25.79 35.57
CA PHE A 14 42.52 24.37 35.14
C PHE A 14 42.99 24.12 33.70
N ALA A 15 44.12 23.40 33.65
CA ALA A 15 44.70 22.57 32.59
C ALA A 15 44.14 22.69 31.16
N ALA A 16 45.07 23.06 30.28
CA ALA A 16 45.02 22.74 28.86
C ALA A 16 45.11 21.22 28.59
N SER A 17 44.70 20.87 27.37
CA SER A 17 45.02 19.67 26.59
C SER A 17 44.46 18.32 27.04
N ALA A 18 43.31 17.96 26.47
CA ALA A 18 43.22 16.73 25.69
C ALA A 18 42.24 16.93 24.53
N GLN A 19 42.79 16.87 23.33
CA GLN A 19 42.11 16.78 22.05
C GLN A 19 41.49 15.38 21.87
N THR A 20 40.42 15.31 21.07
CA THR A 20 40.03 14.17 20.21
C THR A 20 39.08 13.13 20.80
N ALA A 21 37.80 13.24 20.41
CA ALA A 21 37.10 12.18 19.67
C ALA A 21 35.73 12.70 19.19
N SER A 22 35.72 13.42 18.08
CA SER A 22 34.50 13.58 17.27
C SER A 22 34.26 12.26 16.53
N ALA A 23 33.64 11.27 17.18
CA ALA A 23 33.05 10.16 16.45
C ALA A 23 31.72 10.67 15.85
N PRO A 24 31.48 10.55 14.53
CA PRO A 24 30.14 10.69 14.01
C PRO A 24 29.33 9.51 14.55
N GLU A 25 28.56 9.76 15.62
CA GLU A 25 27.49 8.84 16.01
C GLU A 25 26.50 8.82 14.85
N ASN A 26 26.62 7.77 14.04
CA ASN A 26 25.63 7.37 13.05
C ASN A 26 24.29 7.32 13.78
N GLN A 27 23.44 8.31 13.50
CA GLN A 27 22.19 8.60 14.19
C GLN A 27 21.44 7.28 14.43
N ARG A 28 21.56 6.76 15.65
CA ARG A 28 20.75 5.65 16.11
C ARG A 28 19.34 6.19 16.13
N ILE A 29 18.58 5.79 15.11
CA ILE A 29 17.23 6.23 14.83
C ILE A 29 16.44 6.13 16.13
N GLY A 30 16.18 7.28 16.76
CA GLY A 30 15.43 7.36 18.00
C GLY A 30 13.98 6.97 17.74
N LEU A 31 13.64 5.71 17.94
CA LEU A 31 12.26 5.23 17.96
C LEU A 31 11.66 5.40 19.36
N ASN A 32 11.65 6.63 19.86
CA ASN A 32 10.78 7.08 20.96
C ASN A 32 9.72 8.04 20.39
N ARG A 33 9.09 7.67 19.28
CA ARG A 33 7.86 8.33 18.83
C ARG A 33 6.73 7.68 19.62
N PRO A 34 5.99 8.42 20.48
CA PRO A 34 4.81 7.86 21.15
C PRO A 34 3.94 7.25 20.07
N ALA A 35 3.55 5.99 20.25
CA ALA A 35 2.90 5.12 19.28
C ALA A 35 1.77 5.82 18.52
N SER A 36 2.14 6.57 17.50
CA SER A 36 1.28 6.87 16.38
C SER A 36 1.16 5.50 15.74
N ASN A 37 -0.02 4.92 15.91
CA ASN A 37 -0.60 3.90 15.05
C ASN A 37 -0.42 4.28 13.56
N ALA A 38 0.83 4.26 13.09
CA ALA A 38 1.15 4.13 11.69
C ALA A 38 0.60 2.75 11.35
N SER A 39 -0.68 2.73 10.97
CA SER A 39 -1.30 1.64 10.27
C SER A 39 -0.42 1.45 9.05
N ILE A 40 0.55 0.56 9.19
CA ILE A 40 1.25 -0.02 8.07
C ILE A 40 0.16 -0.84 7.41
N THR A 41 -0.62 -0.19 6.55
CA THR A 41 -1.42 -0.84 5.54
C THR A 41 -0.41 -1.34 4.51
N THR A 42 0.40 -2.32 4.93
CA THR A 42 1.15 -3.18 4.02
C THR A 42 0.11 -3.58 3.00
N GLY A 43 0.31 -3.15 1.75
CA GLY A 43 -0.53 -3.53 0.64
C GLY A 43 -0.69 -5.03 0.71
N ILE A 44 -1.83 -5.45 1.26
CA ILE A 44 -2.26 -6.82 1.17
C ILE A 44 -2.32 -7.02 -0.33
N ASN A 45 -1.49 -7.94 -0.82
CA ASN A 45 -1.57 -8.42 -2.19
C ASN A 45 -2.90 -9.20 -2.30
N ALA A 46 -4.01 -8.48 -2.13
CA ALA A 46 -5.34 -8.95 -2.38
C ALA A 46 -5.34 -9.22 -3.88
N LYS A 47 -5.16 -10.50 -4.22
CA LYS A 47 -5.26 -10.94 -5.60
C LYS A 47 -6.61 -10.42 -6.10
N PRO A 48 -6.64 -9.59 -7.16
CA PRO A 48 -7.91 -9.11 -7.68
C PRO A 48 -8.76 -10.32 -8.05
N THR A 49 -9.93 -10.42 -7.44
CA THR A 49 -10.92 -11.46 -7.70
C THR A 49 -11.98 -10.85 -8.62
N PRO A 50 -11.83 -10.97 -9.94
CA PRO A 50 -12.81 -10.42 -10.86
C PRO A 50 -14.15 -11.15 -10.72
N LEU A 51 -15.23 -10.44 -11.02
CA LEU A 51 -16.57 -11.01 -11.10
C LEU A 51 -16.77 -11.72 -12.44
N TYR A 52 -17.26 -12.96 -12.44
CA TYR A 52 -17.57 -13.70 -13.67
C TYR A 52 -19.05 -13.56 -14.00
N ILE A 53 -19.36 -13.19 -15.23
CA ILE A 53 -20.71 -13.03 -15.73
C ILE A 53 -20.85 -13.82 -17.02
N VAL A 54 -21.81 -14.73 -17.07
CA VAL A 54 -22.13 -15.52 -18.26
C VAL A 54 -23.55 -15.18 -18.69
N ASP A 55 -23.72 -14.72 -19.93
CA ASP A 55 -25.02 -14.36 -20.51
C ASP A 55 -25.83 -13.39 -19.62
N GLY A 56 -25.13 -12.47 -18.96
CA GLY A 56 -25.71 -11.48 -18.05
C GLY A 56 -25.96 -11.97 -16.62
N LYS A 57 -25.72 -13.25 -16.30
CA LYS A 57 -25.84 -13.80 -14.95
C LYS A 57 -24.49 -13.88 -14.26
N VAL A 58 -24.43 -13.40 -13.03
CA VAL A 58 -23.24 -13.55 -12.17
C VAL A 58 -23.13 -15.02 -11.76
N ILE A 59 -21.97 -15.61 -12.03
CA ILE A 59 -21.67 -17.00 -11.67
C ILE A 59 -20.39 -17.07 -10.83
N ASP A 60 -20.26 -18.14 -10.06
CA ASP A 60 -19.03 -18.44 -9.35
C ASP A 60 -17.99 -19.04 -10.31
N ALA A 61 -16.71 -18.91 -9.94
CA ALA A 61 -15.60 -19.48 -10.71
C ALA A 61 -15.71 -21.01 -10.87
N PHE A 62 -16.37 -21.70 -9.93
CA PHE A 62 -16.65 -23.14 -10.05
C PHE A 62 -17.59 -23.44 -11.22
N GLN A 63 -18.71 -22.72 -11.29
CA GLN A 63 -19.72 -22.88 -12.34
C GLN A 63 -19.19 -22.51 -13.74
N LEU A 64 -18.17 -21.66 -13.81
CA LEU A 64 -17.49 -21.33 -15.07
C LEU A 64 -16.77 -22.55 -15.67
N SER A 65 -16.32 -23.48 -14.83
CA SER A 65 -15.60 -24.67 -15.27
C SER A 65 -16.51 -25.69 -15.97
N ASP A 66 -17.82 -25.61 -15.73
CA ASP A 66 -18.82 -26.45 -16.40
C ASP A 66 -19.11 -25.99 -17.84
N ILE A 67 -18.67 -24.78 -18.21
CA ILE A 67 -18.87 -24.21 -19.55
C ILE A 67 -17.74 -24.68 -20.46
N SER A 68 -18.11 -25.37 -21.54
CA SER A 68 -17.14 -25.79 -22.55
C SER A 68 -16.62 -24.57 -23.33
N PRO A 69 -15.30 -24.47 -23.59
CA PRO A 69 -14.73 -23.37 -24.35
C PRO A 69 -15.27 -23.29 -25.78
N ASP A 70 -15.70 -24.42 -26.35
CA ASP A 70 -16.34 -24.47 -27.67
C ASP A 70 -17.69 -23.74 -27.74
N GLN A 71 -18.35 -23.56 -26.59
CA GLN A 71 -19.60 -22.84 -26.48
C GLN A 71 -19.41 -21.34 -26.23
N ILE A 72 -18.18 -20.86 -26.02
CA ILE A 72 -17.92 -19.42 -25.81
C ILE A 72 -17.95 -18.72 -27.18
N GLU A 73 -18.79 -17.70 -27.29
CA GLU A 73 -18.85 -16.80 -28.44
C GLU A 73 -17.84 -15.66 -28.29
N ALA A 74 -17.86 -14.98 -27.15
CA ALA A 74 -17.00 -13.83 -26.88
C ALA A 74 -16.68 -13.69 -25.39
N VAL A 75 -15.49 -13.14 -25.10
CA VAL A 75 -15.05 -12.79 -23.74
C VAL A 75 -14.69 -11.31 -23.70
N ASN A 76 -15.40 -10.55 -22.88
CA ASN A 76 -15.21 -9.12 -22.68
C ASN A 76 -14.74 -8.85 -21.26
N VAL A 77 -13.62 -8.16 -21.12
CA VAL A 77 -13.06 -7.81 -19.80
C VAL A 77 -13.34 -6.34 -19.50
N LEU A 78 -14.17 -6.09 -18.50
CA LEU A 78 -14.44 -4.75 -17.98
C LEU A 78 -13.50 -4.47 -16.81
N LYS A 79 -12.82 -3.32 -16.85
CA LYS A 79 -11.84 -2.91 -15.83
C LYS A 79 -12.34 -1.70 -15.06
N GLY A 80 -12.07 -1.69 -13.74
CA GLY A 80 -12.31 -0.55 -12.85
C GLY A 80 -13.74 -0.01 -12.92
N ASN A 81 -13.87 1.30 -13.15
CA ASN A 81 -15.14 2.03 -13.07
C ASN A 81 -16.22 1.50 -14.02
N THR A 82 -15.87 1.02 -15.22
CA THR A 82 -16.85 0.50 -16.19
C THR A 82 -17.54 -0.76 -15.67
N ALA A 83 -16.79 -1.62 -14.96
CA ALA A 83 -17.34 -2.83 -14.37
C ALA A 83 -18.26 -2.49 -13.18
N ILE A 84 -17.83 -1.57 -12.31
CA ILE A 84 -18.60 -1.10 -11.15
C ILE A 84 -19.91 -0.44 -11.59
N ALA A 85 -19.89 0.37 -12.65
CA ALA A 85 -21.10 1.05 -13.15
C ALA A 85 -22.21 0.08 -13.60
N ARG A 86 -21.86 -1.14 -14.04
CA ARG A 86 -22.82 -2.13 -14.54
C ARG A 86 -23.17 -3.21 -13.51
N TYR A 87 -22.22 -3.61 -12.67
CA TYR A 87 -22.34 -4.75 -11.75
C TYR A 87 -22.14 -4.41 -10.27
N GLY A 88 -21.90 -3.13 -9.94
CA GLY A 88 -21.74 -2.63 -8.58
C GLY A 88 -20.38 -2.93 -7.95
N GLU A 89 -20.28 -2.75 -6.62
CA GLU A 89 -19.04 -2.92 -5.86
C GLU A 89 -18.43 -4.33 -5.95
N LYS A 90 -19.25 -5.35 -6.26
CA LYS A 90 -18.79 -6.72 -6.50
C LYS A 90 -17.79 -6.81 -7.66
N ALA A 91 -17.82 -5.85 -8.58
CA ALA A 91 -16.91 -5.77 -9.72
C ALA A 91 -15.79 -4.71 -9.51
N LYS A 92 -15.49 -4.33 -8.27
CA LYS A 92 -14.40 -3.39 -7.94
C LYS A 92 -13.04 -3.84 -8.50
N ASP A 93 -12.81 -5.14 -8.51
CA ASP A 93 -11.60 -5.79 -9.02
C ASP A 93 -11.68 -6.09 -10.53
N GLY A 94 -12.78 -5.68 -11.18
CA GLY A 94 -13.10 -5.95 -12.58
C GLY A 94 -14.21 -6.99 -12.78
N ALA A 95 -14.67 -7.11 -14.02
CA ALA A 95 -15.65 -8.12 -14.43
C ALA A 95 -15.25 -8.77 -15.76
N ILE A 96 -15.47 -10.07 -15.87
CA ILE A 96 -15.25 -10.85 -17.08
C ILE A 96 -16.62 -11.30 -17.56
N LEU A 97 -17.05 -10.76 -18.70
CA LEU A 97 -18.29 -11.09 -19.38
C LEU A 97 -17.99 -12.16 -20.40
N ILE A 98 -18.75 -13.25 -20.34
CA ILE A 98 -18.68 -14.36 -21.26
C ILE A 98 -20.05 -14.45 -21.92
N THR A 99 -20.05 -14.43 -23.23
CA THR A 99 -21.25 -14.65 -24.04
C THR A 99 -21.16 -16.05 -24.62
N THR A 100 -22.20 -16.86 -24.43
CA THR A 100 -22.26 -18.20 -25.02
C THR A 100 -22.87 -18.15 -26.41
N LYS A 101 -22.48 -19.10 -27.26
CA LYS A 101 -23.04 -19.24 -28.62
C LYS A 101 -24.51 -19.59 -28.51
N PRO A 102 -25.37 -19.00 -29.35
CA PRO A 102 -26.76 -19.43 -29.43
C PRO A 102 -26.80 -20.91 -29.78
N ALA A 103 -27.64 -21.66 -29.07
CA ALA A 103 -27.88 -23.06 -29.40
C ALA A 103 -28.22 -23.12 -30.89
N LYS A 104 -27.43 -23.87 -31.67
CA LYS A 104 -27.79 -24.19 -33.04
C LYS A 104 -29.09 -24.99 -32.96
N THR A 105 -30.22 -24.32 -33.13
CA THR A 105 -31.51 -24.97 -33.33
C THR A 105 -31.35 -25.84 -34.57
N GLY A 106 -31.13 -27.13 -34.34
CA GLY A 106 -31.03 -28.12 -35.40
C GLY A 106 -32.32 -28.10 -36.21
N ARG A 107 -32.17 -27.96 -37.52
CA ARG A 107 -33.16 -28.41 -38.48
C ARG A 107 -32.88 -29.86 -38.82
#